data_AF-A0A494WEI5-F1
#
_entry.id   AF-A0A494WEI5-F1
#
_cell.length_a   1.000
_cell.length_b   1.000
_cell.length_c   1.000
_cell.angle_alpha   90.00
_cell.angle_beta   90.00
_cell.angle_gamma   90.00
#
_symmetry.space_group_name_H-M   'P 1'
#
loop_
_entity.id
_entity.type
_entity.pdbx_description
1 polymer ?
#
loop_
_entity_poly.entity_id
_entity_poly.type
_entity_poly.pdbx_seq_one_letter_code
_entity_poly.pdbx_strand_id
1 'polypeptide(L)'
;MSPDDDAYDSSGRLLAEERPGDNAPPLTVSELSASLKRTVEDRFGHVRLRGEISGFKRAASGHLYLCLKDDNAVIDGVMWKGGAQRLAFAAQDGVEVIATGKLTTYPGRSKYQIVIDRMELAGEGALMALLEKLKAKLAAEGLFAPERKKPLPFLPRTIGVVTSPTGAVIRDILHRLSDRCPTDVLLWPVLVQGQGAAEQVATAVRGFSAMDGSGPFPRPDLVIVARGGGSIEDLWSFNEEIVVRAVADCTIPIISAVGHETDTTLCDHAADRRAPTPTAAAEMAVPVRAELLAGLGEAGLRAGRAVRRNAAQARERLEMQARLMPTPETLLSPQRQRLDDASLRLQHGLRHRLTEARAHLSEAGAALRPPLLLQYLRRAGERLDRLKPRPDYLTRALADRATALDRVSRHFASLDPDLPLRRGYARVMASGHVVRSVGAARTAGEVTLHFQDGTVGAVVDGSAARTSPASPRPPRRPPDRPDQSQQDLFSR
;
A
#
# COMPACT_ATOMS: atom_id res chain seq x y z
N MET A 1 70.68 7.71 121.13
CA MET A 1 70.11 8.06 119.82
C MET A 1 69.71 6.75 119.19
N SER A 2 68.42 6.38 119.32
CA SER A 2 67.83 5.23 118.60
C SER A 2 67.91 5.49 117.07
N PRO A 3 67.79 4.47 116.21
CA PRO A 3 66.55 3.71 116.10
C PRO A 3 66.53 2.39 116.87
N ASP A 4 65.32 1.93 117.15
CA ASP A 4 65.01 0.62 117.70
C ASP A 4 64.78 -0.35 116.53
N ASP A 5 65.25 -1.60 116.67
CA ASP A 5 64.78 -2.74 115.86
C ASP A 5 64.95 -4.00 116.72
N ASP A 6 63.94 -4.20 117.57
CA ASP A 6 63.90 -5.24 118.60
C ASP A 6 63.36 -6.58 118.04
N ALA A 7 63.38 -7.63 118.87
CA ALA A 7 62.66 -8.88 118.62
C ALA A 7 63.12 -9.77 117.44
N TYR A 8 64.40 -10.20 117.45
CA TYR A 8 64.66 -11.61 117.17
C TYR A 8 64.13 -12.44 118.35
N ASP A 9 62.95 -13.05 118.19
CA ASP A 9 62.37 -13.94 119.22
C ASP A 9 63.29 -15.15 119.45
N SER A 10 63.86 -15.24 120.65
CA SER A 10 64.75 -16.32 121.07
C SER A 10 64.02 -17.60 121.48
N SER A 11 62.67 -17.61 121.44
CA SER A 11 61.86 -18.79 121.72
C SER A 11 61.81 -19.78 120.55
N GLY A 12 62.97 -20.40 120.27
CA GLY A 12 63.12 -21.54 119.34
C GLY A 12 62.40 -22.81 119.80
N ARG A 13 61.07 -22.76 119.99
CA ARG A 13 60.22 -23.87 120.43
C ARG A 13 59.96 -24.81 119.25
N LEU A 14 60.35 -26.07 119.39
CA LEU A 14 60.18 -27.11 118.38
C LEU A 14 58.77 -27.75 118.37
N LEU A 15 57.90 -27.35 119.30
CA LEU A 15 56.54 -27.87 119.46
C LEU A 15 55.55 -26.71 119.55
N ALA A 16 54.44 -26.83 118.84
CA ALA A 16 53.33 -25.89 118.91
C ALA A 16 52.45 -26.22 120.13
N GLU A 17 52.38 -25.29 121.09
CA GLU A 17 51.51 -25.36 122.25
C GLU A 17 50.28 -24.48 122.00
N GLU A 18 49.07 -25.01 122.15
CA GLU A 18 47.83 -24.24 122.01
C GLU A 18 47.76 -23.16 123.10
N ARG A 19 47.68 -21.89 122.71
CA ARG A 19 47.53 -20.77 123.64
C ARG A 19 46.06 -20.65 124.08
N PRO A 20 45.73 -20.75 125.38
CA PRO A 20 44.35 -20.59 125.84
C PRO A 20 43.81 -19.19 125.49
N GLY A 21 42.75 -19.14 124.68
CA GLY A 21 42.17 -17.89 124.17
C GLY A 21 42.54 -17.54 122.73
N ASP A 22 43.35 -18.35 122.03
CA ASP A 22 43.53 -18.21 120.59
C ASP A 22 42.28 -18.71 119.83
N ASN A 23 41.70 -17.86 118.99
CA ASN A 23 40.49 -18.17 118.21
C ASN A 23 40.82 -18.81 116.84
N ALA A 24 42.10 -19.09 116.55
CA ALA A 24 42.55 -19.71 115.30
C ALA A 24 43.23 -21.07 115.55
N PRO A 25 42.49 -22.12 115.95
CA PRO A 25 43.06 -23.45 116.17
C PRO A 25 43.70 -24.03 114.89
N PRO A 26 44.83 -24.76 115.01
CA PRO A 26 45.60 -25.22 113.86
C PRO A 26 44.88 -26.34 113.09
N LEU A 27 44.35 -26.00 111.91
CA LEU A 27 43.73 -26.97 110.99
C LEU A 27 44.77 -27.93 110.39
N THR A 28 44.43 -29.22 110.29
CA THR A 28 45.22 -30.14 109.47
C THR A 28 45.10 -29.81 107.97
N VAL A 29 46.11 -30.19 107.19
CA VAL A 29 46.11 -30.02 105.73
C VAL A 29 44.88 -30.68 105.08
N SER A 30 44.42 -31.80 105.63
CA SER A 30 43.22 -32.51 105.20
C SER A 30 41.94 -31.71 105.45
N GLU A 31 41.80 -31.09 106.62
CA GLU A 31 40.63 -30.27 106.97
C GLU A 31 40.60 -28.97 106.17
N LEU A 32 41.76 -28.32 106.00
CA LEU A 32 41.88 -27.14 105.14
C LEU A 32 41.52 -27.47 103.69
N SER A 33 42.02 -28.57 103.13
CA SER A 33 41.70 -29.04 101.78
C SER A 33 40.21 -29.39 101.63
N ALA A 34 39.61 -30.05 102.63
CA ALA A 34 38.18 -30.38 102.65
C ALA A 34 37.27 -29.17 102.92
N SER A 35 37.79 -28.10 103.54
CA SER A 35 37.11 -26.82 103.71
C SER A 35 37.12 -26.03 102.40
N LEU A 36 38.30 -25.82 101.82
CA LEU A 36 38.50 -25.20 100.50
C LEU A 36 37.66 -25.89 99.42
N LYS A 37 37.61 -27.23 99.41
CA LYS A 37 36.75 -27.99 98.50
C LYS A 37 35.29 -27.56 98.59
N ARG A 38 34.72 -27.52 99.80
CA ARG A 38 33.33 -27.14 100.04
C ARG A 38 33.09 -25.69 99.60
N THR A 39 33.90 -24.73 100.09
CA THR A 39 33.77 -23.32 99.70
C THR A 39 33.86 -23.09 98.19
N VAL A 40 34.67 -23.87 97.46
CA VAL A 40 34.75 -23.82 96.00
C VAL A 40 33.55 -24.47 95.32
N GLU A 41 33.13 -25.67 95.72
CA GLU A 41 31.99 -26.36 95.11
C GLU A 41 30.66 -25.64 95.40
N ASP A 42 30.51 -25.04 96.58
CA ASP A 42 29.33 -24.24 96.97
C ASP A 42 29.26 -22.92 96.20
N ARG A 43 30.40 -22.21 96.05
CA ARG A 43 30.45 -20.88 95.41
C ARG A 43 30.56 -20.93 93.88
N PHE A 44 31.10 -22.01 93.33
CA PHE A 44 31.36 -22.19 91.89
C PHE A 44 30.74 -23.50 91.34
N GLY A 45 29.62 -23.92 91.92
CA GLY A 45 28.83 -25.08 91.49
C GLY A 45 28.24 -24.97 90.08
N HIS A 46 28.23 -23.78 89.47
CA HIS A 46 28.02 -23.56 88.05
C HIS A 46 28.92 -22.44 87.53
N VAL A 47 29.76 -22.73 86.54
CA VAL A 47 30.67 -21.78 85.89
C VAL A 47 30.68 -21.98 84.37
N ARG A 48 30.91 -20.88 83.64
CA ARG A 48 31.17 -20.86 82.20
C ARG A 48 32.53 -20.20 81.98
N LEU A 49 33.50 -20.97 81.49
CA LEU A 49 34.87 -20.50 81.23
C LEU A 49 35.12 -20.48 79.72
N ARG A 50 35.63 -19.36 79.20
CA ARG A 50 36.14 -19.25 77.82
C ARG A 50 37.65 -19.48 77.84
N GLY A 51 38.18 -20.25 76.90
CA GLY A 51 39.62 -20.45 76.74
C GLY A 51 39.96 -21.43 75.63
N GLU A 52 41.24 -21.46 75.23
CA GLU A 52 41.77 -22.40 74.24
C GLU A 52 42.08 -23.75 74.89
N ILE A 53 41.72 -24.85 74.23
CA ILE A 53 42.10 -26.21 74.63
C ILE A 53 43.60 -26.41 74.42
N SER A 54 44.27 -26.95 75.44
CA SER A 54 45.69 -27.30 75.42
C SER A 54 45.95 -28.61 76.18
N GLY A 55 46.88 -29.44 75.71
CA GLY A 55 47.28 -30.68 76.38
C GLY A 55 46.23 -31.81 76.33
N PHE A 56 45.31 -31.77 75.37
CA PHE A 56 44.18 -32.70 75.22
C PHE A 56 44.60 -34.17 75.16
N LYS A 57 44.04 -34.97 76.08
CA LYS A 57 44.31 -36.40 76.24
C LYS A 57 43.01 -37.17 76.48
N ARG A 58 42.70 -38.10 75.57
CA ARG A 58 41.60 -39.06 75.71
C ARG A 58 42.09 -40.32 76.42
N ALA A 59 41.58 -40.58 77.62
CA ALA A 59 41.92 -41.79 78.37
C ALA A 59 41.20 -43.03 77.80
N ALA A 60 41.76 -44.22 78.02
CA ALA A 60 41.17 -45.49 77.59
C ALA A 60 39.78 -45.77 78.21
N SER A 61 39.47 -45.15 79.36
CA SER A 61 38.12 -45.15 79.97
C SER A 61 37.08 -44.34 79.20
N GLY A 62 37.48 -43.60 78.17
CA GLY A 62 36.62 -42.70 77.40
C GLY A 62 36.38 -41.34 78.07
N HIS A 63 37.18 -40.96 79.08
CA HIS A 63 37.18 -39.61 79.65
C HIS A 63 38.13 -38.70 78.86
N LEU A 64 37.82 -37.40 78.83
CA LEU A 64 38.68 -36.38 78.25
C LEU A 64 39.35 -35.60 79.38
N TYR A 65 40.66 -35.46 79.30
CA TYR A 65 41.45 -34.56 80.13
C TYR A 65 42.05 -33.49 79.22
N LEU A 66 41.98 -32.24 79.62
CA LEU A 66 42.49 -31.09 78.87
C LEU A 66 42.83 -29.97 79.84
N CYS A 67 43.59 -28.98 79.41
CA CYS A 67 43.70 -27.69 80.08
C CYS A 67 42.93 -26.67 79.26
N LEU A 68 42.27 -25.72 79.92
CA LEU A 68 41.79 -24.48 79.29
C LEU A 68 42.79 -23.39 79.65
N LYS A 69 43.27 -22.64 78.66
CA LYS A 69 44.14 -21.48 78.85
C LYS A 69 43.49 -20.19 78.33
N ASP A 70 43.85 -19.09 78.94
CA ASP A 70 43.74 -17.73 78.38
C ASP A 70 45.15 -17.09 78.34
N ASP A 71 45.23 -15.78 78.06
CA ASP A 71 46.52 -15.06 77.97
C ASP A 71 47.33 -15.02 79.28
N ASN A 72 46.68 -15.24 80.44
CA ASN A 72 47.26 -15.05 81.77
C ASN A 72 47.14 -16.28 82.69
N ALA A 73 46.18 -17.17 82.45
CA ALA A 73 45.83 -18.28 83.34
C ALA A 73 45.62 -19.61 82.61
N VAL A 74 45.74 -20.71 83.38
CA VAL A 74 45.48 -22.08 82.95
C VAL A 74 44.71 -22.83 84.03
N ILE A 75 43.68 -23.59 83.65
CA ILE A 75 42.94 -24.48 84.54
C ILE A 75 42.86 -25.91 83.98
N ASP A 76 43.09 -26.91 84.85
CA ASP A 76 42.91 -28.32 84.50
C ASP A 76 41.41 -28.64 84.34
N GLY A 77 41.04 -29.40 83.31
CA GLY A 77 39.67 -29.73 82.96
C GLY A 77 39.47 -31.23 82.73
N VAL A 78 38.35 -31.76 83.23
CA VAL A 78 37.94 -33.15 83.03
C VAL A 78 36.50 -33.23 82.53
N MET A 79 36.27 -34.04 81.49
CA MET A 79 34.93 -34.38 81.01
C MET A 79 34.73 -35.89 81.06
N TRP A 80 33.71 -36.31 81.82
CA TRP A 80 33.34 -37.71 81.97
C TRP A 80 32.73 -38.29 80.69
N LYS A 81 32.78 -39.62 80.54
CA LYS A 81 32.37 -40.34 79.32
C LYS A 81 30.98 -39.93 78.79
N GLY A 82 29.99 -39.78 79.68
CA GLY A 82 28.62 -39.39 79.31
C GLY A 82 28.46 -37.93 78.87
N GLY A 83 29.39 -37.04 79.24
CA GLY A 83 29.50 -35.69 78.66
C GLY A 83 30.20 -35.74 77.30
N ALA A 84 31.34 -36.45 77.24
CA ALA A 84 32.16 -36.59 76.04
C ALA A 84 31.43 -37.23 74.84
N GLN A 85 30.47 -38.13 75.10
CA GLN A 85 29.61 -38.72 74.06
C GLN A 85 28.55 -37.76 73.49
N ARG A 86 28.38 -36.56 74.06
CA ARG A 86 27.41 -35.54 73.61
C ARG A 86 28.07 -34.31 72.98
N LEU A 87 29.38 -34.33 72.74
CA LEU A 87 30.06 -33.25 72.02
C LEU A 87 29.67 -33.27 70.54
N ALA A 88 29.25 -32.11 70.03
CA ALA A 88 28.93 -31.92 68.61
C ALA A 88 30.18 -31.74 67.72
N PHE A 89 31.39 -31.68 68.31
CA PHE A 89 32.65 -31.48 67.61
C PHE A 89 33.79 -32.32 68.21
N ALA A 90 34.86 -32.52 67.44
CA ALA A 90 36.05 -33.21 67.92
C ALA A 90 37.01 -32.21 68.61
N ALA A 91 36.98 -32.20 69.95
CA ALA A 91 37.92 -31.43 70.77
C ALA A 91 39.39 -31.79 70.46
N GLN A 92 40.20 -30.77 70.25
CA GLN A 92 41.62 -30.81 69.85
C GLN A 92 42.33 -29.60 70.46
N ASP A 93 43.65 -29.65 70.60
CA ASP A 93 44.45 -28.49 71.01
C ASP A 93 44.39 -27.37 69.95
N GLY A 94 44.46 -26.11 70.40
CA GLY A 94 44.31 -24.93 69.53
C GLY A 94 42.85 -24.49 69.29
N VAL A 95 41.87 -25.19 69.86
CA VAL A 95 40.44 -24.88 69.69
C VAL A 95 39.95 -24.00 70.84
N GLU A 96 39.45 -22.80 70.54
CA GLU A 96 38.81 -21.94 71.54
C GLU A 96 37.38 -22.41 71.86
N VAL A 97 37.06 -22.55 73.15
CA VAL A 97 35.80 -23.10 73.64
C VAL A 97 35.21 -22.34 74.84
N ILE A 98 33.89 -22.42 74.99
CA ILE A 98 33.19 -22.16 76.25
C ILE A 98 32.87 -23.50 76.92
N ALA A 99 33.57 -23.76 78.02
CA ALA A 99 33.33 -24.90 78.88
C ALA A 99 32.33 -24.52 79.98
N THR A 100 31.21 -25.23 80.06
CA THR A 100 30.18 -25.07 81.09
C THR A 100 30.19 -26.27 82.02
N GLY A 101 30.24 -26.04 83.33
CA GLY A 101 30.36 -27.11 84.32
C GLY A 101 30.50 -26.57 85.74
N LYS A 102 31.23 -27.28 86.61
CA LYS A 102 31.47 -26.90 88.01
C LYS A 102 32.94 -26.94 88.39
N LEU A 103 33.36 -26.04 89.27
CA LEU A 103 34.70 -26.07 89.85
C LEU A 103 34.78 -27.10 90.98
N THR A 104 35.92 -27.79 91.11
CA THR A 104 36.20 -28.72 92.21
C THR A 104 37.70 -28.74 92.50
N THR A 105 38.09 -29.20 93.68
CA THR A 105 39.50 -29.43 94.04
C THR A 105 39.81 -30.91 94.14
N TYR A 106 40.98 -31.33 93.64
CA TYR A 106 41.51 -32.67 93.90
C TYR A 106 42.33 -32.68 95.20
N PRO A 107 41.82 -33.25 96.32
CA PRO A 107 42.41 -33.00 97.65
C PRO A 107 43.84 -33.52 97.78
N GLY A 108 44.16 -34.66 97.16
CA GLY A 108 45.50 -35.27 97.21
C GLY A 108 46.61 -34.52 96.47
N ARG A 109 46.32 -33.38 95.82
CA ARG A 109 47.32 -32.49 95.18
C ARG A 109 47.00 -30.99 95.33
N SER A 110 45.99 -30.62 96.11
CA SER A 110 45.52 -29.23 96.31
C SER A 110 45.36 -28.40 95.02
N LYS A 111 44.98 -29.05 93.91
CA LYS A 111 44.73 -28.40 92.61
C LYS A 111 43.24 -28.14 92.39
N TYR A 112 42.92 -26.96 91.85
CA TYR A 112 41.61 -26.61 91.31
C TYR A 112 41.47 -27.14 89.87
N GLN A 113 40.29 -27.66 89.53
CA GLN A 113 39.96 -28.15 88.19
C GLN A 113 38.47 -27.92 87.87
N ILE A 114 38.12 -27.83 86.59
CA ILE A 114 36.73 -27.80 86.13
C ILE A 114 36.25 -29.21 85.72
N VAL A 115 35.11 -29.64 86.25
CA VAL A 115 34.34 -30.77 85.70
C VAL A 115 33.40 -30.19 84.65
N ILE A 116 33.63 -30.54 83.38
CA ILE A 116 32.91 -29.96 82.24
C ILE A 116 31.72 -30.85 81.87
N ASP A 117 30.50 -30.30 81.91
CA ASP A 117 29.25 -30.99 81.60
C ASP A 117 28.79 -30.76 80.16
N ARG A 118 29.09 -29.57 79.61
CA ARG A 118 28.81 -29.13 78.23
C ARG A 118 30.00 -28.27 77.75
N MET A 119 30.40 -28.45 76.49
CA MET A 119 31.48 -27.68 75.87
C MET A 119 31.00 -27.22 74.49
N GLU A 120 31.28 -25.97 74.16
CA GLU A 120 30.81 -25.30 72.94
C GLU A 120 32.00 -24.60 72.29
N LEU A 121 32.06 -24.56 70.95
CA LEU A 121 33.06 -23.75 70.24
C LEU A 121 32.83 -22.27 70.55
N ALA A 122 33.89 -21.53 70.88
CA ALA A 122 33.82 -20.12 71.19
C ALA A 122 34.68 -19.34 70.22
N GLY A 123 34.03 -18.63 69.28
CA GLY A 123 34.70 -17.73 68.36
C GLY A 123 34.30 -17.96 66.91
N GLU A 124 33.77 -16.90 66.30
CA GLU A 124 33.52 -16.80 64.86
C GLU A 124 34.78 -17.12 64.03
N GLY A 125 35.97 -16.82 64.58
CA GLY A 125 37.26 -17.09 63.95
C GLY A 125 37.50 -18.57 63.58
N ALA A 126 37.01 -19.52 64.38
CA ALA A 126 37.13 -20.95 64.05
C ALA A 126 36.23 -21.36 62.87
N LEU A 127 35.01 -20.79 62.81
CA LEU A 127 34.09 -20.95 61.69
C LEU A 127 34.61 -20.26 60.43
N MET A 128 35.15 -19.04 60.54
CA MET A 128 35.80 -18.32 59.43
C MET A 128 37.01 -19.08 58.88
N ALA A 129 37.84 -19.68 59.73
CA ALA A 129 38.98 -20.50 59.29
C ALA A 129 38.55 -21.75 58.54
N LEU A 130 37.44 -22.40 58.95
CA LEU A 130 36.83 -23.51 58.21
C LEU A 130 36.22 -23.03 56.87
N LEU A 131 35.54 -21.89 56.87
CA LEU A 131 34.92 -21.29 55.69
C LEU A 131 35.96 -20.94 54.63
N GLU A 132 37.04 -20.23 54.97
CA GLU A 132 38.09 -19.89 54.00
C GLU A 132 38.87 -21.13 53.53
N LYS A 133 39.03 -22.16 54.37
CA LYS A 133 39.63 -23.43 53.93
C LYS A 133 38.75 -24.16 52.91
N LEU A 134 37.42 -24.15 53.10
CA LEU A 134 36.46 -24.66 52.12
C LEU A 134 36.41 -23.79 50.85
N LYS A 135 36.42 -22.47 51.00
CA LYS A 135 36.45 -21.51 49.90
C LYS A 135 37.69 -21.68 49.03
N ALA A 136 38.87 -21.82 49.63
CA ALA A 136 40.12 -22.09 48.91
C ALA A 136 40.08 -23.42 48.15
N LYS A 137 39.57 -24.50 48.77
CA LYS A 137 39.36 -25.80 48.10
C LYS A 137 38.45 -25.66 46.86
N LEU A 138 37.27 -25.09 47.05
CA LEU A 138 36.23 -25.03 46.01
C LEU A 138 36.57 -23.99 44.92
N ALA A 139 37.34 -22.96 45.25
CA ALA A 139 37.96 -22.05 44.29
C ALA A 139 39.03 -22.75 43.42
N ALA A 140 39.88 -23.59 44.02
CA ALA A 140 40.89 -24.38 43.28
C ALA A 140 40.25 -25.43 42.35
N GLU A 141 39.06 -25.93 42.69
CA GLU A 141 38.22 -26.76 41.80
C GLU A 141 37.49 -25.95 40.70
N GLY A 142 37.65 -24.62 40.67
CA GLY A 142 37.03 -23.75 39.66
C GLY A 142 35.51 -23.57 39.79
N LEU A 143 34.91 -23.91 40.94
CA LEU A 143 33.45 -23.81 41.15
C LEU A 143 32.94 -22.36 41.18
N PHE A 144 33.81 -21.39 41.46
CA PHE A 144 33.49 -19.96 41.50
C PHE A 144 33.94 -19.19 40.24
N ALA A 145 34.47 -19.88 39.22
CA ALA A 145 35.01 -19.27 38.00
C ALA A 145 33.93 -18.44 37.27
N PRO A 146 34.20 -17.16 36.91
CA PRO A 146 33.21 -16.30 36.27
C PRO A 146 32.77 -16.82 34.89
N GLU A 147 33.59 -17.62 34.22
CA GLU A 147 33.30 -18.27 32.94
C GLU A 147 32.20 -19.36 33.05
N ARG A 148 31.96 -19.90 34.25
CA ARG A 148 30.83 -20.82 34.50
C ARG A 148 29.49 -20.09 34.66
N LYS A 149 29.51 -18.77 34.93
CA LYS A 149 28.31 -18.01 35.32
C LYS A 149 27.46 -17.65 34.11
N LYS A 150 26.18 -17.97 34.19
CA LYS A 150 25.19 -17.85 33.11
C LYS A 150 24.56 -16.46 33.07
N PRO A 151 24.20 -15.96 31.88
CA PRO A 151 23.36 -14.77 31.77
C PRO A 151 21.96 -15.07 32.33
N LEU A 152 21.39 -14.10 33.07
CA LEU A 152 19.99 -14.18 33.50
C LEU A 152 19.06 -14.03 32.27
N PRO A 153 17.92 -14.73 32.20
CA PRO A 153 16.91 -14.50 31.17
C PRO A 153 16.32 -13.10 31.33
N PHE A 154 16.15 -12.37 30.21
CA PHE A 154 15.62 -11.00 30.25
C PHE A 154 14.16 -10.90 30.72
N LEU A 155 13.37 -11.93 30.46
CA LEU A 155 11.98 -12.04 30.90
C LEU A 155 11.67 -13.53 31.13
N PRO A 156 11.96 -14.09 32.32
CA PRO A 156 11.54 -15.45 32.65
C PRO A 156 10.01 -15.53 32.65
N ARG A 157 9.46 -16.69 32.28
CA ARG A 157 8.04 -17.01 32.41
C ARG A 157 7.75 -17.65 33.76
N THR A 158 8.66 -18.52 34.20
CA THR A 158 8.54 -19.25 35.47
C THR A 158 9.82 -19.15 36.28
N ILE A 159 9.69 -18.71 37.54
CA ILE A 159 10.78 -18.60 38.50
C ILE A 159 10.61 -19.69 39.57
N GLY A 160 11.62 -20.55 39.73
CA GLY A 160 11.71 -21.46 40.87
C GLY A 160 12.21 -20.71 42.10
N VAL A 161 11.61 -20.93 43.27
CA VAL A 161 12.06 -20.33 44.53
C VAL A 161 12.30 -21.42 45.57
N VAL A 162 13.52 -21.47 46.12
CA VAL A 162 13.94 -22.40 47.16
C VAL A 162 13.99 -21.63 48.49
N THR A 163 12.95 -21.77 49.31
CA THR A 163 12.86 -21.10 50.63
C THR A 163 11.79 -21.74 51.53
N SER A 164 11.59 -21.21 52.74
CA SER A 164 10.53 -21.65 53.66
C SER A 164 9.15 -21.12 53.26
N PRO A 165 8.10 -21.97 53.24
CA PRO A 165 6.75 -21.57 52.82
C PRO A 165 6.05 -20.59 53.78
N THR A 166 6.51 -20.46 55.03
CA THR A 166 5.88 -19.59 56.04
C THR A 166 6.57 -18.24 56.22
N GLY A 167 7.73 -18.03 55.57
CA GLY A 167 8.57 -16.83 55.78
C GLY A 167 7.94 -15.51 55.32
N ALA A 168 8.57 -14.39 55.70
CA ALA A 168 8.35 -13.09 55.06
C ALA A 168 8.94 -13.09 53.65
N VAL A 169 10.18 -13.59 53.52
CA VAL A 169 10.97 -13.82 52.28
C VAL A 169 10.13 -14.14 51.04
N ILE A 170 9.30 -15.18 51.09
CA ILE A 170 8.48 -15.60 49.94
C ILE A 170 7.38 -14.60 49.60
N ARG A 171 6.78 -13.96 50.60
CA ARG A 171 5.78 -12.89 50.42
C ARG A 171 6.41 -11.63 49.86
N ASP A 172 7.61 -11.28 50.29
CA ASP A 172 8.37 -10.12 49.79
C ASP A 172 8.76 -10.31 48.30
N ILE A 173 9.24 -11.51 47.94
CA ILE A 173 9.51 -11.91 46.55
C ILE A 173 8.22 -11.85 45.71
N LEU A 174 7.13 -12.50 46.15
CA LEU A 174 5.86 -12.53 45.42
C LEU A 174 5.26 -11.14 45.23
N HIS A 175 5.35 -10.27 46.25
CA HIS A 175 4.89 -8.88 46.17
C HIS A 175 5.72 -8.09 45.16
N ARG A 176 7.06 -8.18 45.20
CA ARG A 176 7.94 -7.48 44.25
C ARG A 176 7.80 -7.96 42.81
N LEU A 177 7.63 -9.27 42.59
CA LEU A 177 7.34 -9.79 41.26
C LEU A 177 5.98 -9.27 40.76
N SER A 178 4.94 -9.28 41.60
CA SER A 178 3.60 -8.79 41.24
C SER A 178 3.57 -7.30 40.89
N ASP A 179 4.32 -6.47 41.63
CA ASP A 179 4.47 -5.03 41.41
C ASP A 179 5.28 -4.73 40.13
N ARG A 180 6.46 -5.36 39.99
CA ARG A 180 7.44 -5.02 38.95
C ARG A 180 7.15 -5.67 37.60
N CYS A 181 6.86 -6.97 37.57
CA CYS A 181 6.42 -7.72 36.38
C CYS A 181 5.86 -9.09 36.77
N PRO A 182 4.52 -9.27 36.82
CA PRO A 182 3.88 -10.54 37.17
C PRO A 182 4.43 -11.71 36.36
N THR A 183 4.85 -12.76 37.06
CA THR A 183 5.59 -13.93 36.54
C THR A 183 5.18 -15.15 37.37
N ASP A 184 5.11 -16.34 36.78
CA ASP A 184 4.72 -17.55 37.51
C ASP A 184 5.82 -17.99 38.48
N VAL A 185 5.44 -18.45 39.68
CA VAL A 185 6.39 -18.82 40.74
C VAL A 185 6.15 -20.25 41.21
N LEU A 186 7.18 -21.09 41.12
CA LEU A 186 7.19 -22.45 41.66
C LEU A 186 8.00 -22.46 42.97
N LEU A 187 7.30 -22.55 44.10
CA LEU A 187 7.93 -22.70 45.41
C LEU A 187 8.33 -24.15 45.66
N TRP A 188 9.62 -24.42 45.89
CA TRP A 188 10.08 -25.65 46.52
C TRP A 188 10.27 -25.39 48.03
N PRO A 189 9.39 -25.91 48.90
CA PRO A 189 9.49 -25.67 50.34
C PRO A 189 10.68 -26.45 50.92
N VAL A 190 11.56 -25.73 51.64
CA VAL A 190 12.72 -26.32 52.34
C VAL A 190 12.90 -25.71 53.73
N LEU A 191 13.55 -26.46 54.63
CA LEU A 191 14.17 -25.87 55.82
C LEU A 191 15.35 -24.97 55.39
N VAL A 192 15.38 -23.75 55.92
CA VAL A 192 16.38 -22.71 55.57
C VAL A 192 17.41 -22.45 56.69
N GLN A 193 17.35 -23.23 57.77
CA GLN A 193 18.27 -23.19 58.91
C GLN A 193 18.11 -24.46 59.76
N GLY A 194 19.14 -24.85 60.50
CA GLY A 194 19.15 -26.04 61.35
C GLY A 194 19.56 -27.33 60.64
N GLN A 195 19.64 -28.42 61.40
CA GLN A 195 20.11 -29.72 60.91
C GLN A 195 19.18 -30.27 59.82
N GLY A 196 19.74 -30.71 58.69
CA GLY A 196 18.98 -31.18 57.52
C GLY A 196 18.61 -30.10 56.49
N ALA A 197 18.94 -28.82 56.73
CA ALA A 197 18.64 -27.73 55.80
C ALA A 197 19.51 -27.75 54.54
N ALA A 198 20.81 -28.01 54.68
CA ALA A 198 21.76 -28.04 53.55
C ALA A 198 21.40 -29.14 52.53
N GLU A 199 21.03 -30.32 53.00
CA GLU A 199 20.61 -31.45 52.16
C GLU A 199 19.27 -31.16 51.46
N GLN A 200 18.33 -30.48 52.12
CA GLN A 200 17.06 -30.07 51.51
C GLN A 200 17.26 -29.00 50.42
N VAL A 201 18.05 -27.95 50.70
CA VAL A 201 18.38 -26.90 49.71
C VAL A 201 19.10 -27.53 48.50
N ALA A 202 20.10 -28.38 48.73
CA ALA A 202 20.81 -29.08 47.67
C ALA A 202 19.90 -30.01 46.85
N THR A 203 18.94 -30.68 47.50
CA THR A 203 17.95 -31.54 46.83
C THR A 203 16.97 -30.73 45.99
N ALA A 204 16.47 -29.59 46.49
CA ALA A 204 15.55 -28.71 45.77
C ALA A 204 16.21 -28.10 44.51
N VAL A 205 17.45 -27.61 44.62
CA VAL A 205 18.20 -27.07 43.47
C VAL A 205 18.47 -28.14 42.41
N ARG A 206 18.90 -29.35 42.82
CA ARG A 206 19.06 -30.48 41.90
C ARG A 206 17.73 -30.93 41.29
N GLY A 207 16.64 -30.89 42.07
CA GLY A 207 15.29 -31.19 41.63
C GLY A 207 14.82 -30.26 40.51
N PHE A 208 14.96 -28.95 40.67
CA PHE A 208 14.68 -27.99 39.60
C PHE A 208 15.59 -28.21 38.38
N SER A 209 16.89 -28.43 38.57
CA SER A 209 17.83 -28.70 37.47
C SER A 209 17.48 -29.97 36.67
N ALA A 210 16.89 -30.97 37.33
CA ALA A 210 16.46 -32.23 36.74
C ALA A 210 15.08 -32.18 36.05
N MET A 211 14.32 -31.10 36.19
CA MET A 211 13.05 -30.93 35.46
C MET A 211 13.31 -30.77 33.97
N ASP A 212 12.80 -31.70 33.15
CA ASP A 212 12.79 -31.61 31.69
C ASP A 212 11.67 -30.69 31.16
N GLY A 213 10.61 -30.51 31.94
CA GLY A 213 9.40 -29.77 31.56
C GLY A 213 8.29 -30.64 30.96
N SER A 214 8.39 -31.97 31.00
CA SER A 214 7.32 -32.90 30.57
C SER A 214 6.30 -33.22 31.66
N GLY A 215 6.63 -32.92 32.92
CA GLY A 215 5.78 -33.14 34.08
C GLY A 215 4.64 -32.12 34.25
N PRO A 216 3.86 -32.21 35.35
CA PRO A 216 2.70 -31.34 35.60
C PRO A 216 3.06 -29.90 35.97
N PHE A 217 4.35 -29.59 36.15
CA PHE A 217 4.86 -28.24 36.40
C PHE A 217 5.90 -27.88 35.33
N PRO A 218 5.90 -26.64 34.80
CA PRO A 218 6.90 -26.21 33.83
C PRO A 218 8.30 -26.16 34.47
N ARG A 219 9.34 -26.47 33.68
CA ARG A 219 10.73 -26.21 34.07
C ARG A 219 10.93 -24.69 34.25
N PRO A 220 11.47 -24.20 35.37
CA PRO A 220 11.71 -22.77 35.54
C PRO A 220 12.86 -22.27 34.66
N ASP A 221 12.76 -21.02 34.20
CA ASP A 221 13.80 -20.33 33.42
C ASP A 221 14.95 -19.80 34.31
N LEU A 222 14.65 -19.63 35.61
CA LEU A 222 15.48 -18.99 36.61
C LEU A 222 15.13 -19.56 37.99
N VAL A 223 16.13 -19.77 38.86
CA VAL A 223 15.92 -20.19 40.25
C VAL A 223 16.45 -19.11 41.22
N ILE A 224 15.71 -18.84 42.29
CA ILE A 224 16.12 -17.98 43.40
C ILE A 224 16.27 -18.84 44.66
N VAL A 225 17.46 -18.86 45.25
CA VAL A 225 17.70 -19.45 46.58
C VAL A 225 17.69 -18.31 47.59
N ALA A 226 16.72 -18.28 48.51
CA ALA A 226 16.46 -17.10 49.35
C ALA A 226 16.33 -17.42 50.84
N ARG A 227 17.00 -16.61 51.67
CA ARG A 227 16.88 -16.61 53.13
C ARG A 227 16.52 -15.21 53.64
N GLY A 228 15.96 -15.13 54.85
CA GLY A 228 15.89 -13.88 55.61
C GLY A 228 17.18 -13.64 56.38
N GLY A 229 17.30 -12.47 57.01
CA GLY A 229 18.38 -12.19 57.95
C GLY A 229 18.35 -13.10 59.18
N GLY A 230 19.51 -13.29 59.79
CA GLY A 230 19.77 -14.08 60.98
C GLY A 230 21.27 -14.12 61.25
N SER A 231 21.74 -14.92 62.19
CA SER A 231 23.17 -14.95 62.53
C SER A 231 24.01 -15.76 61.53
N ILE A 232 25.34 -15.67 61.67
CA ILE A 232 26.30 -16.45 60.86
C ILE A 232 26.09 -17.97 61.08
N GLU A 233 25.69 -18.41 62.29
CA GLU A 233 25.39 -19.84 62.52
C GLU A 233 24.18 -20.31 61.71
N ASP A 234 23.13 -19.50 61.58
CA ASP A 234 21.98 -19.86 60.75
C ASP A 234 22.32 -19.88 59.25
N LEU A 235 23.21 -18.97 58.80
CA LEU A 235 23.68 -18.91 57.41
C LEU A 235 24.56 -20.11 57.04
N TRP A 236 25.07 -20.86 58.03
CA TRP A 236 26.07 -21.90 57.83
C TRP A 236 25.63 -23.02 56.87
N SER A 237 24.34 -23.37 56.84
CA SER A 237 23.79 -24.37 55.92
C SER A 237 24.01 -24.05 54.43
N PHE A 238 24.24 -22.77 54.08
CA PHE A 238 24.53 -22.31 52.72
C PHE A 238 26.05 -22.23 52.41
N ASN A 239 26.90 -22.47 53.42
CA ASN A 239 28.34 -22.61 53.26
C ASN A 239 28.79 -24.08 53.09
N GLU A 240 27.87 -25.04 53.23
CA GLU A 240 28.17 -26.46 53.10
C GLU A 240 28.44 -26.88 51.65
N GLU A 241 29.45 -27.75 51.47
CA GLU A 241 29.94 -28.20 50.16
C GLU A 241 28.84 -28.86 49.30
N ILE A 242 27.84 -29.50 49.93
CA ILE A 242 26.72 -30.12 49.23
C ILE A 242 25.82 -29.10 48.50
N VAL A 243 25.61 -27.93 49.10
CA VAL A 243 24.85 -26.81 48.53
C VAL A 243 25.67 -26.10 47.46
N VAL A 244 26.95 -25.80 47.74
CA VAL A 244 27.85 -25.13 46.79
C VAL A 244 27.94 -25.91 45.47
N ARG A 245 28.13 -27.24 45.53
CA ARG A 245 28.13 -28.10 44.34
C ARG A 245 26.76 -28.17 43.66
N ALA A 246 25.67 -28.27 44.43
CA ALA A 246 24.31 -28.29 43.86
C ALA A 246 23.98 -27.01 43.07
N VAL A 247 24.44 -25.85 43.54
CA VAL A 247 24.29 -24.56 42.87
C VAL A 247 25.20 -24.48 41.63
N ALA A 248 26.50 -24.75 41.77
CA ALA A 248 27.45 -24.62 40.68
C ALA A 248 27.22 -25.60 39.51
N ASP A 249 26.64 -26.77 39.77
CA ASP A 249 26.32 -27.79 38.78
C ASP A 249 24.86 -27.73 38.30
N CYS A 250 24.06 -26.77 38.79
CA CYS A 250 22.69 -26.56 38.33
C CYS A 250 22.66 -26.15 36.84
N THR A 251 21.77 -26.75 36.05
CA THR A 251 21.62 -26.42 34.62
C THR A 251 20.91 -25.08 34.38
N ILE A 252 20.02 -24.67 35.28
CA ILE A 252 19.23 -23.42 35.23
C ILE A 252 20.01 -22.30 35.95
N PRO A 253 19.97 -21.03 35.49
CA PRO A 253 20.59 -19.91 36.19
C PRO A 253 20.05 -19.73 37.62
N ILE A 254 20.92 -19.34 38.56
CA ILE A 254 20.60 -19.12 39.97
C ILE A 254 20.94 -17.69 40.41
N ILE A 255 19.99 -17.04 41.08
CA ILE A 255 20.23 -15.90 41.96
C ILE A 255 20.28 -16.41 43.41
N SER A 256 21.39 -16.16 44.10
CA SER A 256 21.47 -16.36 45.55
C SER A 256 21.08 -15.06 46.26
N ALA A 257 20.22 -15.18 47.27
CA ALA A 257 19.64 -14.11 48.06
C ALA A 257 19.64 -14.49 49.54
N VAL A 258 20.83 -14.85 50.02
CA VAL A 258 21.06 -15.47 51.34
C VAL A 258 21.91 -14.55 52.21
N GLY A 259 23.07 -14.12 51.71
CA GLY A 259 23.95 -13.19 52.41
C GLY A 259 23.50 -11.73 52.34
N HIS A 260 23.59 -11.02 53.46
CA HIS A 260 23.49 -9.55 53.49
C HIS A 260 24.78 -8.92 52.96
N GLU A 261 24.87 -7.58 52.86
CA GLU A 261 26.00 -6.90 52.18
C GLU A 261 27.38 -7.32 52.72
N THR A 262 27.52 -7.46 54.04
CA THR A 262 28.73 -7.96 54.73
C THR A 262 28.90 -9.49 54.63
N ASP A 263 27.80 -10.23 54.81
CA ASP A 263 27.85 -11.65 55.19
C ASP A 263 27.73 -12.56 53.96
N THR A 264 28.78 -12.58 53.14
CA THR A 264 28.76 -13.30 51.85
C THR A 264 28.98 -14.81 52.04
N THR A 265 28.04 -15.64 51.57
CA THR A 265 28.11 -17.10 51.69
C THR A 265 28.82 -17.77 50.50
N LEU A 266 29.25 -19.03 50.66
CA LEU A 266 29.81 -19.80 49.54
C LEU A 266 28.74 -20.12 48.47
N CYS A 267 27.46 -20.18 48.85
CA CYS A 267 26.33 -20.20 47.90
C CYS A 267 26.29 -18.94 47.04
N ASP A 268 26.50 -17.75 47.62
CA ASP A 268 26.54 -16.48 46.86
C ASP A 268 27.73 -16.41 45.89
N HIS A 269 28.86 -17.05 46.23
CA HIS A 269 30.00 -17.18 45.32
C HIS A 269 29.75 -18.20 44.19
N ALA A 270 28.99 -19.26 44.43
CA ALA A 270 28.65 -20.29 43.45
C ALA A 270 27.60 -19.80 42.43
N ALA A 271 26.56 -19.11 42.90
CA ALA A 271 25.44 -18.64 42.08
C ALA A 271 25.87 -17.71 40.92
N ASP A 272 25.11 -17.71 39.83
CA ASP A 272 25.38 -16.86 38.66
C ASP A 272 25.30 -15.37 39.00
N ARG A 273 24.38 -15.01 39.92
CA ARG A 273 24.29 -13.68 40.54
C ARG A 273 24.01 -13.77 42.04
N ARG A 274 24.55 -12.80 42.79
CA ARG A 274 24.20 -12.51 44.19
C ARG A 274 23.27 -11.30 44.22
N ALA A 275 22.21 -11.37 45.01
CA ALA A 275 21.40 -10.25 45.45
C ALA A 275 21.59 -10.04 46.97
N PRO A 276 21.72 -8.80 47.46
CA PRO A 276 21.93 -8.54 48.89
C PRO A 276 20.67 -8.74 49.75
N THR A 277 19.49 -8.86 49.13
CA THR A 277 18.21 -9.13 49.81
C THR A 277 17.28 -9.97 48.90
N PRO A 278 16.26 -10.65 49.47
CA PRO A 278 15.21 -11.31 48.69
C PRO A 278 14.42 -10.38 47.76
N THR A 279 14.21 -9.12 48.17
CA THR A 279 13.56 -8.11 47.32
C THR A 279 14.44 -7.71 46.14
N ALA A 280 15.74 -7.50 46.36
CA ALA A 280 16.70 -7.24 45.29
C ALA A 280 16.82 -8.44 44.34
N ALA A 281 16.63 -9.68 44.82
CA ALA A 281 16.61 -10.86 43.97
C ALA A 281 15.44 -10.86 42.98
N ALA A 282 14.23 -10.51 43.44
CA ALA A 282 13.07 -10.31 42.57
C ALA A 282 13.29 -9.15 41.59
N GLU A 283 13.93 -8.06 42.03
CA GLU A 283 14.28 -6.90 41.18
C GLU A 283 15.43 -7.18 40.17
N MET A 284 16.26 -8.19 40.41
CA MET A 284 17.23 -8.70 39.42
C MET A 284 16.63 -9.76 38.49
N ALA A 285 15.58 -10.47 38.93
CA ALA A 285 14.95 -11.55 38.18
C ALA A 285 14.03 -11.07 37.03
N VAL A 286 13.35 -9.93 37.19
CA VAL A 286 12.37 -9.44 36.20
C VAL A 286 12.52 -7.94 35.87
N PRO A 287 12.28 -7.52 34.62
CA PRO A 287 12.36 -6.13 34.19
C PRO A 287 11.18 -5.30 34.72
N VAL A 288 11.23 -3.97 34.56
CA VAL A 288 10.13 -3.08 34.96
C VAL A 288 9.05 -3.07 33.86
N ARG A 289 7.89 -3.66 34.15
CA ARG A 289 6.75 -3.75 33.21
C ARG A 289 6.26 -2.39 32.72
N ALA A 290 6.32 -1.35 33.55
CA ALA A 290 5.96 0.01 33.16
C ALA A 290 6.87 0.58 32.04
N GLU A 291 8.17 0.31 32.10
CA GLU A 291 9.14 0.73 31.07
C GLU A 291 8.92 -0.03 29.76
N LEU A 292 8.64 -1.34 29.83
CA LEU A 292 8.30 -2.13 28.65
C LEU A 292 7.03 -1.63 27.96
N LEU A 293 5.99 -1.28 28.73
CA LEU A 293 4.75 -0.71 28.21
C LEU A 293 4.98 0.69 27.60
N ALA A 294 5.81 1.53 28.22
CA ALA A 294 6.19 2.83 27.69
C ALA A 294 6.96 2.70 26.36
N GLY A 295 7.94 1.78 26.29
CA GLY A 295 8.70 1.50 25.07
C GLY A 295 7.85 0.96 23.92
N LEU A 296 6.89 0.07 24.22
CA LEU A 296 5.88 -0.40 23.26
C LEU A 296 4.99 0.74 22.75
N GLY A 297 4.53 1.61 23.66
CA GLY A 297 3.75 2.81 23.30
C GLY A 297 4.52 3.77 22.39
N GLU A 298 5.79 4.04 22.71
CA GLU A 298 6.65 4.91 21.90
C GLU A 298 6.94 4.28 20.52
N ALA A 299 7.22 2.98 20.46
CA ALA A 299 7.37 2.25 19.20
C ALA A 299 6.10 2.30 18.33
N GLY A 300 4.92 2.12 18.92
CA GLY A 300 3.63 2.27 18.23
C GLY A 300 3.40 3.69 17.69
N LEU A 301 3.73 4.72 18.48
CA LEU A 301 3.69 6.11 18.04
C LEU A 301 4.66 6.39 16.88
N ARG A 302 5.90 5.86 16.94
CA ARG A 302 6.89 5.96 15.84
C ARG A 302 6.39 5.28 14.56
N ALA A 303 5.84 4.07 14.66
CA ALA A 303 5.27 3.34 13.53
C ALA A 303 4.08 4.11 12.89
N GLY A 304 3.14 4.59 13.71
CA GLY A 304 2.01 5.40 13.24
C GLY A 304 2.43 6.71 12.56
N ARG A 305 3.50 7.38 13.05
CA ARG A 305 4.11 8.54 12.39
C ARG A 305 4.75 8.18 11.05
N ALA A 306 5.42 7.02 10.94
CA ALA A 306 6.02 6.55 9.69
C ALA A 306 4.95 6.30 8.61
N VAL A 307 3.90 5.54 8.93
CA VAL A 307 2.78 5.26 8.01
C VAL A 307 2.13 6.56 7.52
N ARG A 308 1.83 7.51 8.43
CA ARG A 308 1.22 8.80 8.04
C ARG A 308 2.12 9.66 7.14
N ARG A 309 3.44 9.69 7.39
CA ARG A 309 4.39 10.41 6.52
C ARG A 309 4.47 9.79 5.12
N ASN A 310 4.55 8.47 5.03
CA ASN A 310 4.60 7.77 3.75
C ASN A 310 3.30 7.98 2.94
N ALA A 311 2.13 7.93 3.60
CA ALA A 311 0.84 8.21 2.97
C ALA A 311 0.71 9.67 2.50
N ALA A 312 1.22 10.64 3.26
CA ALA A 312 1.26 12.04 2.87
C ALA A 312 2.16 12.27 1.64
N GLN A 313 3.38 11.73 1.64
CA GLN A 313 4.30 11.81 0.51
C GLN A 313 3.76 11.11 -0.75
N ALA A 314 3.05 9.99 -0.59
CA ALA A 314 2.41 9.30 -1.71
C ALA A 314 1.28 10.16 -2.32
N ARG A 315 0.48 10.83 -1.49
CA ARG A 315 -0.56 11.78 -1.93
C ARG A 315 0.04 13.00 -2.62
N GLU A 316 1.05 13.62 -2.04
CA GLU A 316 1.77 14.77 -2.60
C GLU A 316 2.36 14.45 -3.98
N ARG A 317 3.01 13.28 -4.12
CA ARG A 317 3.52 12.79 -5.41
C ARG A 317 2.41 12.56 -6.42
N LEU A 318 1.29 11.96 -6.02
CA LEU A 318 0.12 11.76 -6.89
C LEU A 318 -0.47 13.11 -7.35
N GLU A 319 -0.61 14.08 -6.46
CA GLU A 319 -1.12 15.42 -6.77
C GLU A 319 -0.16 16.20 -7.69
N MET A 320 1.17 16.06 -7.54
CA MET A 320 2.12 16.62 -8.49
C MET A 320 2.03 15.95 -9.87
N GLN A 321 1.95 14.62 -9.95
CA GLN A 321 1.78 13.92 -11.23
C GLN A 321 0.44 14.26 -11.90
N ALA A 322 -0.64 14.39 -11.13
CA ALA A 322 -1.95 14.82 -11.65
C ALA A 322 -1.93 16.24 -12.23
N ARG A 323 -1.06 17.14 -11.75
CA ARG A 323 -0.86 18.49 -12.31
C ARG A 323 -0.03 18.49 -13.60
N LEU A 324 0.74 17.43 -13.87
CA LEU A 324 1.50 17.25 -15.11
C LEU A 324 0.68 16.56 -16.21
N MET A 325 -0.44 15.92 -15.87
CA MET A 325 -1.36 15.35 -16.85
C MET A 325 -2.06 16.47 -17.65
N PRO A 326 -2.16 16.37 -18.99
CA PRO A 326 -2.91 17.33 -19.78
C PRO A 326 -4.39 17.32 -19.41
N THR A 327 -5.03 18.49 -19.42
CA THR A 327 -6.46 18.61 -19.07
C THR A 327 -7.35 17.87 -20.08
N PRO A 328 -8.60 17.47 -19.71
CA PRO A 328 -9.52 16.83 -20.63
C PRO A 328 -9.76 17.63 -21.92
N GLU A 329 -9.80 18.96 -21.84
CA GLU A 329 -9.94 19.86 -23.00
C GLU A 329 -8.71 19.77 -23.91
N THR A 330 -7.52 19.67 -23.32
CA THR A 330 -6.26 19.49 -24.05
C THR A 330 -6.20 18.11 -24.73
N LEU A 331 -6.61 17.06 -24.01
CA LEU A 331 -6.65 15.68 -24.51
C LEU A 331 -7.71 15.45 -25.59
N LEU A 332 -8.75 16.29 -25.66
CA LEU A 332 -9.87 16.17 -26.61
C LEU A 332 -9.84 17.21 -27.74
N SER A 333 -9.03 18.28 -27.63
CA SER A 333 -8.93 19.34 -28.64
C SER A 333 -8.59 18.80 -30.05
N PRO A 334 -7.59 17.92 -30.24
CA PRO A 334 -7.30 17.33 -31.56
C PRO A 334 -8.47 16.52 -32.15
N GLN A 335 -9.28 15.88 -31.31
CA GLN A 335 -10.43 15.06 -31.70
C GLN A 335 -11.62 15.95 -32.10
N ARG A 336 -11.81 17.07 -31.39
CA ARG A 336 -12.76 18.13 -31.77
C ARG A 336 -12.37 18.74 -33.12
N GLN A 337 -11.11 19.17 -33.29
CA GLN A 337 -10.62 19.68 -34.57
C GLN A 337 -10.84 18.68 -35.71
N ARG A 338 -10.54 17.38 -35.51
CA ARG A 338 -10.81 16.34 -36.52
C ARG A 338 -12.30 16.19 -36.87
N LEU A 339 -13.21 16.37 -35.90
CA LEU A 339 -14.65 16.36 -36.11
C LEU A 339 -15.11 17.61 -36.87
N ASP A 340 -14.57 18.77 -36.55
CA ASP A 340 -14.85 20.04 -37.23
C ASP A 340 -14.34 20.00 -38.69
N ASP A 341 -13.11 19.53 -38.91
CA ASP A 341 -12.53 19.29 -40.24
C ASP A 341 -13.34 18.27 -41.06
N ALA A 342 -13.85 17.21 -40.43
CA ALA A 342 -14.73 16.23 -41.08
C ALA A 342 -16.08 16.84 -41.44
N SER A 343 -16.66 17.65 -40.55
CA SER A 343 -17.94 18.33 -40.75
C SER A 343 -17.86 19.36 -41.88
N LEU A 344 -16.79 20.15 -41.94
CA LEU A 344 -16.54 21.10 -43.02
C LEU A 344 -16.37 20.39 -44.38
N ARG A 345 -15.58 19.30 -44.42
CA ARG A 345 -15.40 18.48 -45.63
C ARG A 345 -16.71 17.85 -46.09
N LEU A 346 -17.56 17.37 -45.18
CA LEU A 346 -18.89 16.86 -45.50
C LEU A 346 -19.79 17.95 -46.11
N GLN A 347 -19.85 19.13 -45.50
CA GLN A 347 -20.63 20.25 -46.04
C GLN A 347 -20.15 20.70 -47.42
N HIS A 348 -18.84 20.78 -47.63
CA HIS A 348 -18.26 21.11 -48.93
C HIS A 348 -18.53 20.03 -49.98
N GLY A 349 -18.37 18.74 -49.63
CA GLY A 349 -18.69 17.61 -50.50
C GLY A 349 -20.16 17.58 -50.92
N LEU A 350 -21.09 17.79 -49.98
CA LEU A 350 -22.53 17.85 -50.27
C LEU A 350 -22.89 19.05 -51.17
N ARG A 351 -22.33 20.24 -50.92
CA ARG A 351 -22.52 21.42 -51.78
C ARG A 351 -21.96 21.19 -53.19
N HIS A 352 -20.79 20.57 -53.30
CA HIS A 352 -20.17 20.24 -54.59
C HIS A 352 -21.02 19.22 -55.37
N ARG A 353 -21.40 18.09 -54.75
CA ARG A 353 -22.30 17.09 -55.38
C ARG A 353 -23.65 17.68 -55.79
N LEU A 354 -24.25 18.55 -54.99
CA LEU A 354 -25.48 19.25 -55.36
C LEU A 354 -25.28 20.20 -56.55
N THR A 355 -24.09 20.78 -56.69
CA THR A 355 -23.75 21.67 -57.81
C THR A 355 -23.50 20.87 -59.10
N GLU A 356 -22.77 19.75 -59.03
CA GLU A 356 -22.63 18.80 -60.15
C GLU A 356 -23.99 18.24 -60.60
N ALA A 357 -24.83 17.80 -59.65
CA ALA A 357 -26.16 17.27 -59.96
C ALA A 357 -27.06 18.32 -60.63
N ARG A 358 -26.99 19.58 -60.19
CA ARG A 358 -27.67 20.71 -60.84
C ARG A 358 -27.10 21.01 -62.23
N ALA A 359 -25.78 20.92 -62.41
CA ALA A 359 -25.13 21.13 -63.71
C ALA A 359 -25.57 20.05 -64.71
N HIS A 360 -25.47 18.77 -64.36
CA HIS A 360 -25.95 17.66 -65.21
C HIS A 360 -27.44 17.73 -65.50
N LEU A 361 -28.28 18.07 -64.51
CA LEU A 361 -29.72 18.28 -64.74
C LEU A 361 -29.98 19.46 -65.68
N SER A 362 -29.21 20.53 -65.56
CA SER A 362 -29.33 21.71 -66.44
C SER A 362 -28.79 21.45 -67.85
N GLU A 363 -27.80 20.56 -68.01
CA GLU A 363 -27.25 20.10 -69.29
C GLU A 363 -28.24 19.19 -70.01
N ALA A 364 -28.74 18.14 -69.34
CA ALA A 364 -29.78 17.27 -69.86
C ALA A 364 -31.08 18.05 -70.18
N GLY A 365 -31.45 19.00 -69.31
CA GLY A 365 -32.55 19.93 -69.55
C GLY A 365 -32.28 20.94 -70.68
N ALA A 366 -31.03 21.28 -70.96
CA ALA A 366 -30.69 22.20 -72.06
C ALA A 366 -30.89 21.58 -73.45
N ALA A 367 -30.85 20.25 -73.57
CA ALA A 367 -31.27 19.54 -74.79
C ALA A 367 -32.80 19.60 -74.99
N LEU A 368 -33.56 19.59 -73.90
CA LEU A 368 -35.03 19.65 -73.89
C LEU A 368 -35.52 21.08 -73.66
N ARG A 369 -35.50 21.91 -74.71
CA ARG A 369 -36.03 23.29 -74.70
C ARG A 369 -37.37 23.39 -75.45
N PRO A 370 -38.54 23.19 -74.79
CA PRO A 370 -39.85 23.31 -75.43
C PRO A 370 -40.07 24.58 -76.26
N PRO A 371 -39.60 25.79 -75.85
CA PRO A 371 -39.79 27.00 -76.66
C PRO A 371 -39.10 26.94 -78.04
N LEU A 372 -37.92 26.32 -78.14
CA LEU A 372 -37.23 26.14 -79.42
C LEU A 372 -37.91 25.07 -80.28
N LEU A 373 -38.36 23.97 -79.67
CA LEU A 373 -39.12 22.94 -80.37
C LEU A 373 -40.43 23.50 -80.95
N LEU A 374 -41.18 24.27 -80.16
CA LEU A 374 -42.41 24.95 -80.57
C LEU A 374 -42.14 26.03 -81.63
N GLN A 375 -41.02 26.76 -81.55
CA GLN A 375 -40.64 27.72 -82.59
C GLN A 375 -40.24 27.02 -83.90
N TYR A 376 -39.57 25.87 -83.84
CA TYR A 376 -39.25 25.06 -85.01
C TYR A 376 -40.51 24.51 -85.68
N LEU A 377 -41.43 23.93 -84.89
CA LEU A 377 -42.75 23.47 -85.37
C LEU A 377 -43.56 24.60 -86.00
N ARG A 378 -43.59 25.79 -85.39
CA ARG A 378 -44.27 26.97 -85.95
C ARG A 378 -43.67 27.40 -87.29
N ARG A 379 -42.34 27.50 -87.39
CA ARG A 379 -41.62 27.81 -88.64
C ARG A 379 -41.82 26.74 -89.72
N ALA A 380 -41.97 25.47 -89.33
CA ALA A 380 -42.29 24.39 -90.26
C ALA A 380 -43.72 24.54 -90.81
N GLY A 381 -44.69 24.87 -89.96
CA GLY A 381 -46.06 25.22 -90.37
C GLY A 381 -46.09 26.43 -91.32
N GLU A 382 -45.44 27.53 -90.96
CA GLU A 382 -45.33 28.73 -91.81
C GLU A 382 -44.68 28.43 -93.18
N ARG A 383 -43.72 27.50 -93.25
CA ARG A 383 -43.13 27.05 -94.52
C ARG A 383 -44.11 26.20 -95.34
N LEU A 384 -44.85 25.31 -94.70
CA LEU A 384 -45.86 24.49 -95.35
C LEU A 384 -47.01 25.35 -95.91
N ASP A 385 -47.47 26.36 -95.16
CA ASP A 385 -48.50 27.29 -95.62
C ASP A 385 -48.08 28.14 -96.83
N ARG A 386 -46.80 28.50 -96.92
CA ARG A 386 -46.24 29.20 -98.11
C ARG A 386 -46.13 28.31 -99.35
N LEU A 387 -46.10 26.98 -99.18
CA LEU A 387 -46.02 26.00 -100.27
C LEU A 387 -47.40 25.56 -100.80
N LYS A 388 -48.51 25.97 -100.14
CA LYS A 388 -49.86 25.72 -100.63
C LYS A 388 -50.09 26.51 -101.93
N PRO A 389 -50.39 25.85 -103.08
CA PRO A 389 -50.59 26.57 -104.33
C PRO A 389 -51.85 27.44 -104.25
N ARG A 390 -51.70 28.73 -104.57
CA ARG A 390 -52.82 29.66 -104.68
C ARG A 390 -53.44 29.55 -106.08
N PRO A 391 -54.68 29.03 -106.24
CA PRO A 391 -55.25 28.75 -107.55
C PRO A 391 -55.46 30.03 -108.39
N ASP A 392 -55.63 31.18 -107.74
CA ASP A 392 -55.95 32.48 -108.35
C ASP A 392 -54.91 32.96 -109.38
N TYR A 393 -53.64 32.58 -109.21
CA TYR A 393 -52.59 32.89 -110.18
C TYR A 393 -52.67 32.01 -111.44
N LEU A 394 -53.09 30.75 -111.29
CA LEU A 394 -53.25 29.81 -112.41
C LEU A 394 -54.51 30.17 -113.23
N THR A 395 -55.62 30.47 -112.57
CA THR A 395 -56.87 30.87 -113.26
C THR A 395 -56.69 32.19 -114.02
N ARG A 396 -55.99 33.17 -113.45
CA ARG A 396 -55.68 34.44 -114.11
C ARG A 396 -54.81 34.27 -115.35
N ALA A 397 -53.73 33.49 -115.24
CA ALA A 397 -52.81 33.24 -116.37
C ALA A 397 -53.49 32.53 -117.57
N LEU A 398 -54.52 31.72 -117.31
CA LEU A 398 -55.35 31.09 -118.34
C LEU A 398 -56.29 32.11 -119.01
N ALA A 399 -56.95 32.98 -118.23
CA ALA A 399 -57.86 34.01 -118.75
C ALA A 399 -57.14 35.05 -119.63
N ASP A 400 -55.94 35.48 -119.23
CA ASP A 400 -55.12 36.43 -120.01
C ASP A 400 -54.72 35.82 -121.38
N ARG A 401 -54.42 34.51 -121.43
CA ARG A 401 -54.09 33.81 -122.67
C ARG A 401 -55.29 33.57 -123.60
N ALA A 402 -56.47 33.27 -123.05
CA ALA A 402 -57.70 33.21 -123.86
C ALA A 402 -57.99 34.57 -124.52
N THR A 403 -57.83 35.66 -123.77
CA THR A 403 -58.02 37.03 -124.26
C THR A 403 -57.01 37.44 -125.33
N ALA A 404 -55.77 36.92 -125.28
CA ALA A 404 -54.75 37.16 -126.29
C ALA A 404 -55.07 36.46 -127.64
N LEU A 405 -55.59 35.24 -127.59
CA LEU A 405 -55.93 34.44 -128.78
C LEU A 405 -57.01 35.12 -129.63
N ASP A 406 -58.09 35.59 -129.01
CA ASP A 406 -59.22 36.24 -129.70
C ASP A 406 -58.81 37.51 -130.49
N ARG A 407 -57.82 38.27 -130.00
CA ARG A 407 -57.30 39.45 -130.71
C ARG A 407 -56.65 39.09 -132.04
N VAL A 408 -55.94 37.96 -132.11
CA VAL A 408 -55.25 37.52 -133.33
C VAL A 408 -56.25 37.09 -134.39
N SER A 409 -57.28 36.32 -134.00
CA SER A 409 -58.35 35.85 -134.89
C SER A 409 -59.04 36.99 -135.64
N ARG A 410 -59.26 38.14 -134.98
CA ARG A 410 -59.92 39.31 -135.58
C ARG A 410 -59.07 40.05 -136.61
N HIS A 411 -57.74 39.88 -136.62
CA HIS A 411 -56.88 40.58 -137.57
C HIS A 411 -56.88 39.92 -138.97
N PHE A 412 -56.93 38.59 -139.04
CA PHE A 412 -57.01 37.84 -140.31
C PHE A 412 -58.18 38.26 -141.21
N ALA A 413 -59.34 38.58 -140.62
CA ALA A 413 -60.53 39.01 -141.36
C ALA A 413 -60.39 40.36 -142.10
N SER A 414 -59.32 41.11 -141.84
CA SER A 414 -59.09 42.45 -142.44
C SER A 414 -58.21 42.46 -143.69
N LEU A 415 -57.68 41.31 -144.12
CA LEU A 415 -56.67 41.19 -145.18
C LEU A 415 -57.18 40.52 -146.47
N ASP A 416 -58.49 40.27 -146.59
CA ASP A 416 -59.12 39.73 -147.81
C ASP A 416 -59.12 40.78 -148.95
N PRO A 417 -58.48 40.49 -150.12
CA PRO A 417 -58.29 41.46 -151.20
C PRO A 417 -59.51 41.70 -152.09
N ASP A 418 -60.57 40.88 -152.00
CA ASP A 418 -61.78 41.01 -152.84
C ASP A 418 -62.96 41.69 -152.10
N LEU A 419 -62.83 41.94 -150.79
CA LEU A 419 -63.74 42.82 -150.02
C LEU A 419 -64.01 44.20 -150.67
N PRO A 420 -63.05 44.89 -151.33
CA PRO A 420 -63.31 46.17 -151.98
C PRO A 420 -64.20 46.08 -153.23
N LEU A 421 -64.17 44.96 -153.97
CA LEU A 421 -65.03 44.75 -155.15
C LEU A 421 -66.51 44.77 -154.74
N ARG A 422 -66.82 44.17 -153.59
CA ARG A 422 -68.17 44.17 -152.96
C ARG A 422 -68.70 45.57 -152.58
N ARG A 423 -67.89 46.62 -152.72
CA ARG A 423 -68.26 48.02 -152.49
C ARG A 423 -68.44 48.83 -153.78
N GLY A 424 -68.49 48.17 -154.94
CA GLY A 424 -68.72 48.81 -156.24
C GLY A 424 -67.48 49.41 -156.91
N TYR A 425 -66.28 49.09 -156.43
CA TYR A 425 -65.02 49.50 -157.07
C TYR A 425 -64.61 48.51 -158.15
N ALA A 426 -64.13 49.02 -159.29
CA ALA A 426 -63.54 48.20 -160.35
C ALA A 426 -62.01 48.08 -160.21
N ARG A 427 -61.48 46.86 -160.36
CA ARG A 427 -60.03 46.59 -160.41
C ARG A 427 -59.57 46.61 -161.88
N VAL A 428 -58.87 47.68 -162.28
CA VAL A 428 -58.34 47.84 -163.64
C VAL A 428 -57.16 46.87 -163.85
N MET A 429 -57.17 46.17 -164.98
CA MET A 429 -56.16 45.21 -165.41
C MET A 429 -55.69 45.50 -166.84
N ALA A 430 -54.44 45.18 -167.16
CA ALA A 430 -53.93 45.09 -168.52
C ALA A 430 -52.88 43.97 -168.58
N SER A 431 -52.89 43.16 -169.64
CA SER A 431 -51.94 42.05 -169.86
C SER A 431 -51.70 41.15 -168.63
N GLY A 432 -52.74 40.90 -167.82
CA GLY A 432 -52.68 40.06 -166.62
C GLY A 432 -52.26 40.75 -165.32
N HIS A 433 -52.01 42.07 -165.31
CA HIS A 433 -51.56 42.81 -164.12
C HIS A 433 -52.46 43.99 -163.75
N VAL A 434 -52.53 44.32 -162.46
CA VAL A 434 -53.36 45.42 -161.93
C VAL A 434 -52.75 46.77 -162.33
N VAL A 435 -53.49 47.54 -163.13
CA VAL A 435 -53.10 48.89 -163.55
C VAL A 435 -53.49 49.88 -162.47
N ARG A 436 -52.48 50.53 -161.85
CA ARG A 436 -52.67 51.46 -160.72
C ARG A 436 -52.46 52.94 -161.08
N SER A 437 -52.16 53.27 -162.33
CA SER A 437 -51.86 54.65 -162.75
C SER A 437 -52.39 54.97 -164.15
N VAL A 438 -52.76 56.25 -164.35
CA VAL A 438 -53.31 56.76 -165.63
C VAL A 438 -52.29 56.67 -166.76
N GLY A 439 -51.00 56.80 -166.47
CA GLY A 439 -49.92 56.63 -167.45
C GLY A 439 -49.91 55.21 -168.02
N ALA A 440 -49.86 54.19 -167.16
CA ALA A 440 -49.86 52.79 -167.60
C ALA A 440 -51.15 52.40 -168.35
N ALA A 441 -52.31 52.92 -167.93
CA ALA A 441 -53.57 52.72 -168.65
C ALA A 441 -53.54 53.29 -170.08
N ARG A 442 -52.93 54.48 -170.28
CA ARG A 442 -52.76 55.10 -171.60
C ARG A 442 -51.74 54.36 -172.48
N THR A 443 -50.64 53.87 -171.92
CA THR A 443 -49.63 53.11 -172.68
C THR A 443 -50.16 51.76 -173.17
N ALA A 444 -51.10 51.14 -172.44
CA ALA A 444 -51.71 49.88 -172.86
C ALA A 444 -52.67 50.02 -174.05
N GLY A 445 -53.26 51.21 -174.25
CA GLY A 445 -54.30 51.48 -175.26
C GLY A 445 -55.67 50.85 -174.93
N GLU A 446 -55.68 49.59 -174.49
CA GLU A 446 -56.85 48.82 -174.10
C GLU A 446 -56.66 48.20 -172.71
N VAL A 447 -57.69 48.24 -171.87
CA VAL A 447 -57.68 47.79 -170.47
C VAL A 447 -58.95 47.00 -170.12
N THR A 448 -58.86 46.10 -169.13
CA THR A 448 -59.99 45.31 -168.64
C THR A 448 -60.38 45.76 -167.23
N LEU A 449 -61.65 46.10 -167.04
CA LEU A 449 -62.24 46.44 -165.74
C LEU A 449 -62.86 45.19 -165.11
N HIS A 450 -62.31 44.72 -163.99
CA HIS A 450 -62.96 43.70 -163.16
C HIS A 450 -63.90 44.34 -162.14
N PHE A 451 -65.17 43.98 -162.18
CA PHE A 451 -66.16 44.29 -161.15
C PHE A 451 -66.36 43.09 -160.21
N GLN A 452 -67.34 43.14 -159.30
CA GLN A 452 -67.70 42.01 -158.43
C GLN A 452 -68.26 40.82 -159.23
N ASP A 453 -68.91 41.11 -160.35
CA ASP A 453 -69.82 40.25 -161.10
C ASP A 453 -69.36 39.91 -162.52
N GLY A 454 -68.35 40.62 -163.05
CA GLY A 454 -67.83 40.34 -164.40
C GLY A 454 -66.64 41.21 -164.81
N THR A 455 -66.28 41.12 -166.09
CA THR A 455 -65.16 41.85 -166.72
C THR A 455 -65.62 42.56 -167.99
N VAL A 456 -65.18 43.81 -168.17
CA VAL A 456 -65.50 44.63 -169.36
C VAL A 456 -64.21 45.23 -169.95
N GLY A 457 -64.03 45.14 -171.26
CA GLY A 457 -62.93 45.81 -171.98
C GLY A 457 -63.24 47.28 -172.25
N ALA A 458 -62.21 48.14 -172.20
CA ALA A 458 -62.31 49.57 -172.45
C ALA A 458 -61.04 50.12 -173.14
N VAL A 459 -61.22 51.02 -174.10
CA VAL A 459 -60.13 51.67 -174.85
C VAL A 459 -59.85 53.06 -174.26
N VAL A 460 -58.57 53.46 -174.18
CA VAL A 460 -58.12 54.66 -173.45
C VAL A 460 -57.63 55.75 -174.41
N ASP A 461 -58.57 56.50 -174.99
CA ASP A 461 -58.27 57.63 -175.88
C ASP A 461 -57.95 58.94 -175.12
N GLY A 462 -57.20 59.85 -175.75
CA GLY A 462 -56.55 61.00 -175.13
C GLY A 462 -57.35 62.32 -175.13
N SER A 463 -58.52 62.38 -175.74
CA SER A 463 -59.26 63.63 -175.97
C SER A 463 -60.18 64.04 -174.82
N ALA A 464 -60.14 65.32 -174.42
CA ALA A 464 -60.95 65.87 -173.34
C ALA A 464 -62.27 66.47 -173.85
N ALA A 465 -63.25 65.61 -174.16
CA ALA A 465 -64.61 66.04 -174.49
C ALA A 465 -65.33 66.69 -173.27
N ARG A 466 -66.17 67.69 -173.54
CA ARG A 466 -67.02 68.39 -172.54
C ARG A 466 -68.51 68.17 -172.83
N THR A 467 -69.35 68.62 -171.89
CA THR A 467 -70.84 68.62 -171.88
C THR A 467 -71.49 67.26 -171.57
N SER A 468 -72.62 67.18 -170.87
CA SER A 468 -73.29 68.14 -169.96
C SER A 468 -74.23 67.37 -168.99
N PRO A 469 -74.62 67.94 -167.83
CA PRO A 469 -75.27 67.17 -166.76
C PRO A 469 -76.80 67.01 -166.90
N ALA A 470 -77.34 65.98 -166.27
CA ALA A 470 -78.78 65.77 -166.04
C ALA A 470 -79.10 65.73 -164.54
N SER A 471 -80.27 66.25 -164.14
CA SER A 471 -80.67 66.43 -162.74
C SER A 471 -81.52 65.27 -162.18
N PRO A 472 -81.65 65.14 -160.84
CA PRO A 472 -82.14 63.92 -160.19
C PRO A 472 -83.67 63.89 -159.94
N ARG A 473 -84.18 62.75 -159.45
CA ARG A 473 -85.51 62.65 -158.83
C ARG A 473 -85.50 61.69 -157.60
N PRO A 474 -86.30 61.92 -156.53
CA PRO A 474 -86.07 61.29 -155.21
C PRO A 474 -87.25 60.37 -154.76
N PRO A 475 -87.56 60.15 -153.46
CA PRO A 475 -87.27 58.89 -152.76
C PRO A 475 -88.52 58.17 -152.18
N ARG A 476 -88.34 57.05 -151.45
CA ARG A 476 -89.39 56.43 -150.59
C ARG A 476 -88.85 55.85 -149.27
N ARG A 477 -89.76 55.55 -148.33
CA ARG A 477 -89.57 55.25 -146.88
C ARG A 477 -90.84 54.50 -146.35
N PRO A 478 -90.94 54.18 -145.04
CA PRO A 478 -90.46 53.00 -144.28
C PRO A 478 -91.47 51.81 -144.35
N PRO A 479 -91.51 50.81 -143.42
CA PRO A 479 -92.12 50.94 -142.07
C PRO A 479 -91.38 50.17 -140.93
N ASP A 480 -92.11 49.71 -139.91
CA ASP A 480 -91.93 50.12 -138.50
C ASP A 480 -92.62 49.18 -137.45
N ARG A 481 -91.97 48.89 -136.30
CA ARG A 481 -92.50 48.28 -135.01
C ARG A 481 -93.24 46.91 -135.09
N PRO A 482 -93.84 46.32 -134.01
CA PRO A 482 -93.85 46.55 -132.52
C PRO A 482 -93.10 45.43 -131.72
N ASP A 483 -92.91 45.36 -130.38
CA ASP A 483 -93.70 45.62 -129.13
C ASP A 483 -94.76 44.52 -128.82
N GLN A 484 -95.01 43.96 -127.62
CA GLN A 484 -94.69 44.25 -126.18
C GLN A 484 -94.21 42.91 -125.47
N SER A 485 -94.39 42.43 -124.20
CA SER A 485 -95.04 42.83 -122.92
C SER A 485 -94.38 42.28 -121.61
N GLN A 486 -95.13 41.61 -120.70
CA GLN A 486 -95.14 41.93 -119.24
C GLN A 486 -95.66 40.78 -118.28
N GLN A 487 -95.81 41.06 -116.96
CA GLN A 487 -96.45 40.27 -115.85
C GLN A 487 -95.62 39.13 -115.19
N ASP A 488 -95.79 38.72 -113.90
CA ASP A 488 -96.43 39.35 -112.70
C ASP A 488 -96.02 38.71 -111.33
N LEU A 489 -96.32 39.44 -110.24
CA LEU A 489 -96.60 39.13 -108.81
C LEU A 489 -96.12 37.86 -108.03
N PHE A 490 -95.67 38.14 -106.77
CA PHE A 490 -95.84 37.40 -105.48
C PHE A 490 -95.92 35.85 -105.39
N SER A 491 -95.12 35.27 -104.46
CA SER A 491 -95.64 34.87 -103.12
C SER A 491 -94.59 34.27 -102.16
N ARG A 492 -94.66 34.73 -100.89
CA ARG A 492 -94.12 34.16 -99.63
C ARG A 492 -92.63 33.84 -99.54
#